data_AF-A0AAN5I964-F1
#
_entry.id   AF-A0AAN5I964-F1
#
_cell.length_a   1.000
_cell.length_b   1.000
_cell.length_c   1.000
_cell.angle_alpha   90.00
_cell.angle_beta   90.00
_cell.angle_gamma   90.00
#
_symmetry.space_group_name_H-M   'P 1'
#
loop_
_entity.id
_entity.type
_entity.pdbx_description
1 polymer ?
#
loop_
_entity_poly.entity_id
_entity_poly.type
_entity_poly.pdbx_seq_one_letter_code
_entity_poly.pdbx_strand_id
1 'polypeptide(L)'
;VNICQVARHTFILLRDVNHVSDKTRSLYRVLTRSLVVQALVPVFIVIIPFGIGTVVSTTATIYFPAESSEWLNVFDVLIIAISFHASTHCFALILTTPSFRKTL
;
A
#
# COMPACT_ATOMS: atom_id res chain seq x y z
N VAL A 1 -12.27 0.81 -17.20
CA VAL A 1 -12.35 1.93 -16.24
C VAL A 1 -10.94 2.25 -15.76
N ASN A 2 -10.42 3.45 -16.01
CA ASN A 2 -9.05 3.81 -15.64
C ASN A 2 -9.03 4.35 -14.19
N ILE A 3 -8.34 3.64 -13.29
CA ILE A 3 -8.27 3.95 -11.84
C ILE A 3 -7.79 5.39 -11.60
N CYS A 4 -6.85 5.88 -12.41
CA CYS A 4 -6.35 7.25 -12.30
C CYS A 4 -7.44 8.28 -12.61
N GLN A 5 -8.35 7.95 -13.52
CA GLN A 5 -9.44 8.81 -13.94
C GLN A 5 -10.55 8.87 -12.88
N VAL A 6 -10.84 7.74 -12.22
CA VAL A 6 -11.75 7.67 -11.07
C VAL A 6 -11.19 8.47 -9.90
N ALA A 7 -9.92 8.24 -9.54
CA ALA A 7 -9.27 8.97 -8.45
C ALA A 7 -9.27 10.49 -8.71
N ARG A 8 -8.92 10.91 -9.93
CA ARG A 8 -8.94 12.31 -10.33
C ARG A 8 -10.35 12.91 -10.24
N HIS A 9 -11.36 12.19 -10.71
CA HIS A 9 -12.76 12.64 -10.63
C HIS A 9 -13.24 12.79 -9.19
N THR A 10 -12.90 11.85 -8.31
CA THR A 10 -13.19 11.93 -6.87
C THR A 10 -12.49 13.14 -6.23
N PHE A 11 -11.21 13.38 -6.53
CA PHE A 11 -10.49 14.55 -6.01
C PHE A 11 -11.06 15.89 -6.50
N ILE A 12 -11.50 15.96 -7.76
CA ILE A 12 -12.14 17.16 -8.31
C ILE A 12 -13.50 17.40 -7.63
N LEU A 13 -14.32 16.36 -7.49
CA LEU A 13 -15.59 16.44 -6.75
C LEU A 13 -15.37 16.94 -5.33
N LEU A 14 -14.38 16.40 -4.61
CA LEU A 14 -14.00 16.83 -3.26
C LEU A 14 -13.53 18.29 -3.21
N ARG A 15 -12.87 18.78 -4.26
CA ARG A 15 -12.39 20.16 -4.35
C ARG A 15 -13.53 21.14 -4.59
N ASP A 16 -14.52 20.77 -5.39
CA ASP A 16 -15.58 21.65 -5.84
C ASP A 16 -16.78 21.70 -4.87
N VAL A 17 -16.80 20.87 -3.81
CA VAL A 17 -17.78 21.02 -2.73
C VAL A 17 -17.45 22.27 -1.90
N ASN A 18 -18.11 23.39 -2.21
CA ASN A 18 -17.93 24.67 -1.50
C ASN A 18 -18.84 24.82 -0.26
N HIS A 19 -19.76 23.90 -0.01
CA HIS A 19 -20.76 23.97 1.07
C HIS A 19 -20.49 23.01 2.24
N VAL A 20 -19.22 22.69 2.51
CA VAL A 20 -18.87 21.71 3.55
C VAL A 20 -18.48 22.42 4.83
N SER A 21 -19.05 22.01 5.97
CA SER A 21 -18.67 22.56 7.28
C SER A 21 -17.16 22.39 7.55
N ASP A 22 -16.56 23.30 8.32
CA ASP A 22 -15.14 23.24 8.67
C ASP A 22 -14.73 21.91 9.31
N LYS A 23 -15.64 21.30 10.10
CA LYS A 23 -15.45 19.95 10.66
C LYS A 23 -15.28 18.90 9.58
N THR A 24 -16.15 18.91 8.58
CA THR A 24 -16.12 17.94 7.48
C THR A 24 -14.91 18.16 6.57
N ARG A 25 -14.50 19.43 6.36
CA ARG A 25 -13.27 19.76 5.62
C ARG A 25 -12.02 19.22 6.32
N SER A 26 -11.97 19.30 7.65
CA SER A 26 -10.92 18.68 8.46
C SER A 26 -10.91 17.15 8.31
N LEU A 27 -12.07 16.51 8.31
CA LEU A 27 -12.20 15.07 8.10
C LEU A 27 -11.72 14.65 6.72
N TYR A 28 -12.06 15.40 5.67
CA TYR A 28 -11.58 15.12 4.32
C TYR A 28 -10.06 15.20 4.18
N ARG A 29 -9.40 16.21 4.79
CA ARG A 29 -7.92 16.27 4.79
C ARG A 29 -7.28 15.04 5.44
N VAL A 30 -7.82 14.62 6.58
CA VAL A 30 -7.36 13.44 7.31
C VAL A 30 -7.55 12.18 6.46
N LEU A 31 -8.73 12.03 5.85
CA LEU A 31 -9.03 10.90 4.98
C LEU A 31 -8.11 10.86 3.75
N THR A 32 -7.86 11.99 3.10
CA THR A 32 -6.93 12.07 1.97
C THR A 32 -5.51 11.67 2.40
N ARG A 33 -5.02 12.19 3.53
CA ARG A 33 -3.70 11.81 4.06
C ARG A 33 -3.64 10.32 4.41
N SER A 34 -4.71 9.79 4.99
CA SER A 34 -4.87 8.37 5.26
C SER A 34 -4.78 7.52 4.00
N LEU A 35 -5.48 7.93 2.95
CA LEU A 35 -5.51 7.22 1.68
C LEU A 35 -4.12 7.19 1.03
N VAL A 36 -3.39 8.30 1.09
CA VAL A 36 -2.01 8.38 0.59
C VAL A 36 -1.09 7.43 1.37
N VAL A 37 -1.18 7.42 2.70
CA VAL A 37 -0.36 6.52 3.53
C VAL A 37 -0.72 5.05 3.25
N GLN A 38 -2.01 4.72 3.17
CA GLN A 38 -2.47 3.36 2.83
C GLN A 38 -2.05 2.91 1.43
N ALA A 39 -1.91 3.83 0.48
CA ALA A 39 -1.39 3.51 -0.85
C ALA A 39 0.13 3.30 -0.82
N LEU A 40 0.87 4.10 -0.04
CA LEU A 40 2.34 4.04 0.00
C LEU A 40 2.88 2.87 0.84
N VAL A 41 2.28 2.57 1.97
CA VAL A 41 2.73 1.50 2.89
C VAL A 41 2.90 0.14 2.19
N PRO A 42 1.91 -0.41 1.48
CA PRO A 42 2.08 -1.68 0.77
C PRO A 42 3.07 -1.58 -0.41
N VAL A 43 3.24 -0.41 -1.02
CA VAL A 43 4.26 -0.21 -2.06
C VAL A 43 5.67 -0.41 -1.48
N PHE A 44 5.95 0.23 -0.33
CA PHE A 44 7.27 0.16 0.28
C PHE A 44 7.54 -1.15 1.03
N ILE A 45 6.52 -1.72 1.67
CA ILE A 45 6.70 -2.90 2.53
C ILE A 45 6.52 -4.21 1.75
N VAL A 46 5.70 -4.22 0.70
CA VAL A 46 5.36 -5.45 -0.04
C VAL A 46 5.92 -5.41 -1.46
N ILE A 47 5.57 -4.38 -2.25
CA ILE A 47 5.86 -4.36 -3.70
C ILE A 47 7.36 -4.20 -3.99
N ILE A 48 8.04 -3.25 -3.32
CA ILE A 48 9.47 -3.00 -3.57
C ILE A 48 10.35 -4.20 -3.15
N PRO A 49 10.24 -4.73 -1.90
CA PRO A 49 11.02 -5.91 -1.50
C PRO A 49 10.75 -7.12 -2.39
N PHE A 50 9.49 -7.29 -2.82
CA PHE A 50 9.12 -8.34 -3.76
C PHE A 50 9.80 -8.19 -5.13
N GLY A 51 9.77 -6.99 -5.71
CA GLY A 51 10.41 -6.72 -7.00
C GLY A 51 11.91 -7.01 -6.96
N ILE A 52 12.57 -6.59 -5.87
CA ILE A 52 14.00 -6.86 -5.65
C ILE A 52 14.24 -8.38 -5.51
N GLY A 53 13.49 -9.08 -4.66
CA GLY A 53 13.66 -10.52 -4.45
C GLY A 53 13.45 -11.34 -5.73
N THR A 54 12.48 -10.95 -6.54
CA THR A 54 12.19 -11.61 -7.83
C THR A 54 13.34 -11.43 -8.81
N VAL A 55 13.88 -10.21 -8.95
CA VAL A 55 15.01 -9.94 -9.84
C VAL A 55 16.26 -10.69 -9.37
N VAL A 56 16.55 -10.67 -8.06
CA VAL A 56 17.71 -11.35 -7.48
C VAL A 56 17.62 -12.87 -7.68
N SER A 57 16.47 -13.48 -7.41
CA SER A 57 16.33 -14.92 -7.63
C SER A 57 16.35 -15.30 -9.10
N THR A 58 15.67 -14.54 -9.97
CA THR A 58 15.68 -14.82 -11.42
C THR A 58 17.09 -14.74 -11.98
N THR A 59 17.86 -13.72 -11.57
CA THR A 59 19.27 -13.59 -11.98
C THR A 59 20.12 -14.72 -11.40
N ALA A 60 19.95 -15.08 -10.13
CA ALA A 60 20.67 -16.19 -9.51
C ALA A 60 20.41 -17.54 -10.22
N THR A 61 19.17 -17.84 -10.59
CA THR A 61 18.82 -19.07 -11.33
C THR A 61 19.45 -19.11 -12.73
N ILE A 62 19.55 -17.96 -13.41
CA ILE A 62 20.14 -17.88 -14.75
C ILE A 62 21.67 -18.05 -14.71
N TYR A 63 22.34 -17.43 -13.75
CA TYR A 63 23.81 -17.40 -13.69
C TYR A 63 24.42 -18.53 -12.83
N PHE A 64 23.69 -19.06 -11.84
CA PHE A 64 24.18 -20.06 -10.89
C PHE A 64 23.18 -21.22 -10.69
N PRO A 65 22.88 -22.00 -11.74
CA PRO A 65 21.83 -23.01 -11.69
C PRO A 65 22.11 -24.15 -10.70
N ALA A 66 23.39 -24.51 -10.48
CA ALA A 66 23.79 -25.62 -9.60
C ALA A 66 23.58 -25.31 -8.10
N GLU A 67 23.64 -24.04 -7.69
CA GLU A 67 23.43 -23.65 -6.29
C GLU A 67 22.00 -23.18 -6.02
N SER A 68 21.24 -22.86 -7.08
CA SER A 68 19.89 -22.27 -6.99
C SER A 68 18.81 -23.14 -6.32
N SER A 69 19.05 -24.45 -6.10
CA SER A 69 18.09 -25.37 -5.46
C SER A 69 17.94 -25.15 -3.95
N GLU A 70 18.93 -24.54 -3.28
CA GLU A 70 18.87 -24.21 -1.85
C GLU A 70 18.38 -22.79 -1.58
N TRP A 71 18.24 -21.96 -2.61
CA TRP A 71 17.80 -20.58 -2.45
C TRP A 71 16.30 -20.58 -2.15
N LEU A 72 15.92 -19.78 -1.14
CA LEU A 72 14.52 -19.54 -0.78
C LEU A 72 13.68 -19.33 -2.05
N ASN A 73 12.69 -20.19 -2.25
CA ASN A 73 11.79 -20.09 -3.38
C ASN A 73 11.06 -18.75 -3.27
N VAL A 74 11.19 -17.89 -4.28
CA VAL A 74 10.57 -16.55 -4.30
C VAL A 74 9.08 -16.64 -4.05
N PHE A 75 8.44 -17.73 -4.46
CA PHE A 75 7.02 -18.00 -4.22
C PHE A 75 6.66 -18.15 -2.74
N ASP A 76 7.54 -18.71 -1.91
CA ASP A 76 7.29 -18.86 -0.48
C ASP A 76 7.37 -17.49 0.22
N VAL A 77 8.37 -16.69 -0.15
CA VAL A 77 8.52 -15.31 0.33
C VAL A 77 7.35 -14.44 -0.15
N LEU A 78 6.87 -14.66 -1.37
CA LEU A 78 5.70 -13.97 -1.96
C LEU A 78 4.43 -14.26 -1.15
N ILE A 79 4.15 -15.54 -0.84
CA ILE A 79 2.97 -15.92 -0.05
C ILE A 79 3.00 -15.27 1.33
N ILE A 80 4.16 -15.22 1.97
CA ILE A 80 4.33 -14.57 3.27
C ILE A 80 4.09 -13.06 3.15
N ALA A 81 4.71 -12.40 2.17
CA ALA A 81 4.59 -10.95 1.98
C ALA A 81 3.15 -10.52 1.62
N ILE A 82 2.45 -11.27 0.77
CA ILE A 82 1.04 -11.05 0.46
C ILE A 82 0.17 -11.27 1.69
N SER A 83 0.51 -12.25 2.54
CA SER A 83 -0.22 -12.50 3.80
C SER A 83 -0.16 -11.29 4.74
N PHE A 84 0.95 -10.55 4.74
CA PHE A 84 1.08 -9.30 5.52
C PHE A 84 0.36 -8.10 4.90
N HIS A 85 -0.04 -8.15 3.63
CA HIS A 85 -0.67 -7.03 2.92
C HIS A 85 -1.92 -6.50 3.65
N ALA A 86 -2.81 -7.41 4.07
CA ALA A 86 -4.03 -7.05 4.79
C ALA A 86 -3.72 -6.40 6.16
N SER A 87 -2.73 -6.94 6.87
CA SER A 87 -2.27 -6.41 8.16
C SER A 87 -1.69 -5.00 8.03
N THR A 88 -0.91 -4.73 6.98
CA THR A 88 -0.38 -3.38 6.70
C THR A 88 -1.48 -2.35 6.41
N HIS A 89 -2.56 -2.75 5.71
CA HIS A 89 -3.70 -1.86 5.49
C HIS A 89 -4.43 -1.53 6.80
N CYS A 90 -4.65 -2.53 7.66
CA CYS A 90 -5.25 -2.34 8.98
C CYS A 90 -4.39 -1.42 9.86
N PHE A 91 -3.07 -1.60 9.87
CA PHE A 91 -2.17 -0.76 10.64
C PHE A 91 -2.15 0.68 10.14
N ALA A 92 -2.12 0.87 8.81
CA ALA A 92 -2.22 2.18 8.21
C ALA A 92 -3.53 2.88 8.58
N LEU A 93 -4.68 2.19 8.49
CA LEU A 93 -5.99 2.71 8.92
C LEU A 93 -6.02 3.18 10.38
N ILE A 94 -5.45 2.39 11.30
CA ILE A 94 -5.41 2.72 12.73
C ILE A 94 -4.55 3.96 12.98
N LEU A 95 -3.37 4.05 12.35
CA LEU A 95 -2.45 5.19 12.52
C LEU A 95 -3.01 6.49 11.94
N THR A 96 -3.72 6.40 10.83
CA THR A 96 -4.16 7.58 10.07
C THR A 96 -5.54 8.07 10.45
N THR A 97 -6.37 7.23 11.06
CA THR A 97 -7.75 7.58 11.42
C THR A 97 -7.84 8.06 12.87
N PRO A 98 -8.05 9.36 13.11
CA PRO A 98 -8.08 9.94 14.46
C PRO A 98 -9.27 9.44 15.29
N SER A 99 -10.31 8.86 14.67
CA SER A 99 -11.42 8.24 15.38
C SER A 99 -11.01 6.97 16.14
N PHE A 100 -9.96 6.26 15.69
CA PHE A 100 -9.40 5.11 16.40
C PHE A 100 -8.38 5.54 17.45
N ARG A 101 -7.60 6.60 17.21
CA ARG A 101 -6.64 7.17 18.19
C ARG A 101 -7.28 7.80 19.44
N LYS A 102 -8.59 8.07 19.44
CA LYS A 102 -9.30 8.60 20.61
C LYS A 102 -9.93 7.52 21.49
N THR A 103 -9.98 6.29 20.98
CA THR A 103 -10.65 5.15 21.65
C THR A 103 -9.64 4.13 22.18
N LEU A 104 -8.41 4.14 21.65
CA LEU A 104 -7.23 3.50 22.23
C LEU A 104 -6.55 4.45 23.22
#